data_AF-A0A2D5ZQ57-F1
#
_entry.id   AF-A0A2D5ZQ57-F1
#
_cell.length_a   1.000
_cell.length_b   1.000
_cell.length_c   1.000
_cell.angle_alpha   90.00
_cell.angle_beta   90.00
_cell.angle_gamma   90.00
#
_symmetry.space_group_name_H-M   'P 1'
#
loop_
_entity.id
_entity.type
_entity.pdbx_description
1 polymer ?
#
loop_
_entity_poly.entity_id
_entity_poly.type
_entity_poly.pdbx_seq_one_letter_code
_entity_poly.pdbx_strand_id
1 'polypeptide(L)'
;MKAKTAQIRAAGYEEVRHHILPRSAWMDAYYAPMKHRCDSLEALWSDDPEGQAALASARAEIAGFEREGHTFSYAFFVMRRPPAGA
;
A
#
# COMPACT_ATOMS: atom_id res chain seq x y z
N MET A 1 -2.72 15.31 0.62
CA MET A 1 -1.31 15.76 0.47
C MET A 1 -0.92 16.90 1.42
N LYS A 2 -1.63 18.04 1.46
CA LYS A 2 -1.27 19.19 2.33
C LYS A 2 -0.98 18.83 3.80
N ALA A 3 -1.79 17.96 4.40
CA ALA A 3 -1.57 17.51 5.78
C ALA A 3 -0.25 16.76 5.97
N LYS A 4 0.17 15.92 5.01
CA LYS A 4 1.45 15.20 5.07
C LYS A 4 2.64 16.14 4.90
N THR A 5 2.57 17.08 3.96
CA THR A 5 3.61 18.13 3.81
C THR A 5 3.76 18.97 5.08
N ALA A 6 2.66 19.29 5.76
CA ALA A 6 2.71 20.01 7.04
C ALA A 6 3.41 19.20 8.14
N GLN A 7 3.10 17.90 8.24
CA GLN A 7 3.79 16.98 9.17
C GLN A 7 5.29 16.88 8.87
N ILE A 8 5.69 16.83 7.60
CA ILE A 8 7.09 16.81 7.17
C ILE A 8 7.82 18.07 7.64
N ARG A 9 7.23 19.25 7.43
CA ARG A 9 7.80 20.53 7.87
C ARG A 9 7.89 20.64 9.39
N ALA A 10 6.85 20.21 10.10
CA ALA A 10 6.83 20.20 11.56
C ALA A 10 7.91 19.27 12.16
N ALA A 11 8.28 18.20 11.43
CA ALA A 11 9.38 17.33 11.80
C ALA A 11 10.77 17.91 11.48
N GLY A 12 10.86 19.15 10.98
CA GLY A 12 12.11 19.83 10.66
C GLY A 12 12.70 19.45 9.30
N TYR A 13 11.92 18.85 8.41
CA TYR A 13 12.37 18.49 7.06
C TYR A 13 11.77 19.41 6.01
N GLU A 14 12.52 19.59 4.92
CA GLU A 14 12.03 20.19 3.69
C GLU A 14 11.49 19.09 2.78
N GLU A 15 10.28 19.27 2.23
CA GLU A 15 9.75 18.41 1.18
C GLU A 15 10.44 18.74 -0.15
N VAL A 16 11.17 17.78 -0.73
CA VAL A 16 11.81 17.93 -2.05
C VAL A 16 10.84 17.53 -3.16
N ARG A 17 10.16 16.39 -2.99
CA ARG A 17 9.17 15.86 -3.94
C ARG A 17 8.31 14.82 -3.25
N HIS A 18 7.10 14.61 -3.77
CA HIS A 18 6.34 13.39 -3.53
C HIS A 18 5.84 12.78 -4.85
N HIS A 19 5.56 11.48 -4.79
CA HIS A 19 4.96 10.74 -5.90
C HIS A 19 3.88 9.81 -5.35
N ILE A 20 2.66 9.93 -5.85
CA ILE A 20 1.57 8.98 -5.56
C ILE A 20 1.81 7.77 -6.44
N LEU A 21 1.90 6.58 -5.83
CA LEU A 21 2.12 5.35 -6.57
C LEU A 21 0.97 5.14 -7.57
N PRO A 22 1.30 4.78 -8.83
CA PRO A 22 0.29 4.49 -9.82
C PRO A 22 -0.48 3.23 -9.45
N ARG A 23 -1.69 3.09 -9.98
CA ARG A 23 -2.52 1.91 -9.78
C ARG A 23 -1.82 0.59 -10.16
N SER A 24 -0.93 0.61 -11.16
CA SER A 24 -0.14 -0.57 -11.57
C SER A 24 0.80 -1.07 -10.48
N ALA A 25 1.32 -0.19 -9.62
CA ALA A 25 2.16 -0.60 -8.49
C ALA A 25 1.38 -1.46 -7.47
N TRP A 26 0.05 -1.32 -7.44
CA TRP A 26 -0.84 -2.15 -6.63
C TRP A 26 -1.33 -3.37 -7.40
N MET A 27 -1.96 -3.17 -8.56
CA MET A 27 -2.61 -4.27 -9.28
C MET A 27 -1.59 -5.27 -9.82
N ASP A 28 -0.51 -4.79 -10.43
CA ASP A 28 0.41 -5.66 -11.17
C ASP A 28 1.51 -6.19 -10.24
N ALA A 29 2.05 -5.33 -9.37
CA ALA A 29 3.19 -5.68 -8.53
C ALA A 29 2.83 -6.24 -7.15
N TYR A 30 1.60 -6.01 -6.64
CA TYR A 30 1.20 -6.45 -5.29
C TYR A 30 0.04 -7.45 -5.32
N TYR A 31 -1.12 -7.06 -5.87
CA TYR A 31 -2.34 -7.86 -5.83
C TYR A 31 -2.34 -9.03 -6.83
N ALA A 32 -1.74 -8.90 -8.01
CA ALA A 32 -1.65 -10.02 -8.95
C ALA A 32 -0.84 -11.21 -8.37
N PRO A 33 0.37 -11.02 -7.80
CA PRO A 33 1.07 -12.09 -7.09
C PRO A 33 0.28 -12.65 -5.91
N MET A 34 -0.39 -11.78 -5.13
CA MET A 34 -1.22 -12.20 -3.99
C MET A 34 -2.39 -13.07 -4.42
N LYS A 35 -3.09 -12.72 -5.50
CA LYS A 35 -4.19 -13.51 -6.07
C LYS A 35 -3.73 -14.91 -6.46
N HIS A 36 -2.63 -15.00 -7.21
CA HIS A 36 -2.04 -16.27 -7.59
C HIS A 36 -1.68 -17.12 -6.35
N ARG A 37 -1.13 -16.49 -5.31
CA ARG A 37 -0.80 -17.17 -4.07
C ARG A 37 -2.04 -17.69 -3.33
N CYS A 38 -3.13 -16.91 -3.31
CA CYS A 38 -4.39 -17.35 -2.73
C CYS A 38 -4.93 -18.58 -3.46
N ASP A 39 -4.97 -18.54 -4.79
CA ASP A 39 -5.47 -19.64 -5.62
C ASP A 39 -4.63 -20.93 -5.43
N SER A 40 -3.32 -20.78 -5.24
CA SER A 40 -2.42 -21.91 -4.98
C SER A 40 -2.61 -22.56 -3.60
N LEU A 41 -3.13 -21.81 -2.63
CA LEU A 41 -3.26 -22.25 -1.23
C LEU A 41 -4.67 -22.73 -0.89
N GLU A 42 -5.67 -22.41 -1.70
CA GLU A 42 -7.08 -22.74 -1.48
C GLU A 42 -7.29 -24.23 -1.13
N ALA A 43 -6.69 -25.12 -1.91
CA ALA A 43 -6.81 -26.57 -1.70
C ALA A 43 -5.92 -27.08 -0.54
N LEU A 44 -4.77 -26.45 -0.31
CA LEU A 44 -3.85 -26.85 0.76
C LEU A 44 -4.44 -26.53 2.14
N TRP A 45 -5.23 -25.47 2.22
CA TRP A 45 -5.80 -24.95 3.46
C TRP A 45 -7.29 -25.25 3.60
N SER A 46 -7.84 -26.21 2.83
CA SER A 46 -9.29 -26.49 2.85
C SER A 46 -9.82 -26.84 4.25
N ASP A 47 -9.00 -27.55 5.04
CA ASP A 47 -9.31 -27.97 6.41
C ASP A 47 -8.62 -27.10 7.48
N ASP A 48 -8.05 -25.96 7.09
CA ASP A 48 -7.41 -24.98 7.97
C ASP A 48 -8.27 -23.71 8.07
N PRO A 49 -9.07 -23.56 9.16
CA PRO A 49 -9.94 -22.41 9.32
C PRO A 49 -9.20 -21.07 9.37
N GLU A 50 -7.98 -21.03 9.91
CA GLU A 50 -7.17 -19.80 9.96
C GLU A 50 -6.63 -19.47 8.56
N GLY A 51 -6.17 -20.49 7.83
CA GLY A 51 -5.79 -20.37 6.42
C GLY A 51 -6.93 -19.84 5.55
N GLN A 52 -8.14 -20.40 5.69
CA GLN A 52 -9.33 -19.93 4.97
C GLN A 52 -9.69 -18.48 5.32
N ALA A 53 -9.60 -18.10 6.59
CA ALA A 53 -9.84 -16.72 7.02
C ALA A 53 -8.83 -15.74 6.41
N ALA A 54 -7.55 -16.11 6.34
CA ALA A 54 -6.50 -15.32 5.70
C ALA A 54 -6.76 -15.15 4.19
N LEU A 55 -7.14 -16.22 3.50
CA LEU A 55 -7.48 -16.18 2.07
C LEU A 55 -8.70 -15.27 1.81
N ALA A 56 -9.75 -15.41 2.61
CA ALA A 56 -10.94 -14.57 2.51
C ALA A 56 -10.61 -13.09 2.74
N SER A 57 -9.78 -12.78 3.74
CA SER A 57 -9.33 -11.42 4.03
C SER A 57 -8.52 -10.82 2.87
N ALA A 58 -7.56 -11.57 2.32
CA ALA A 58 -6.77 -11.13 1.18
C ALA A 58 -7.62 -10.87 -0.08
N ARG A 59 -8.56 -11.78 -0.38
CA ARG A 59 -9.50 -11.62 -1.50
C ARG A 59 -10.42 -10.40 -1.31
N ALA A 60 -10.88 -10.15 -0.08
CA ALA A 60 -11.68 -8.98 0.25
C ALA A 60 -10.90 -7.66 0.08
N GLU A 61 -9.61 -7.65 0.46
CA GLU A 61 -8.73 -6.50 0.24
C GLU A 61 -8.55 -6.21 -1.25
N ILE A 62 -8.24 -7.23 -2.06
CA ILE A 62 -8.09 -7.11 -3.52
C ILE A 62 -9.37 -6.52 -4.13
N ALA A 63 -10.53 -7.08 -3.80
CA ALA A 63 -11.82 -6.60 -4.32
C ALA A 63 -12.15 -5.17 -3.85
N GLY A 64 -11.74 -4.81 -2.62
CA GLY A 64 -11.85 -3.46 -2.09
C GLY A 64 -11.03 -2.46 -2.89
N PHE A 65 -9.78 -2.80 -3.20
CA PHE A 65 -8.89 -1.96 -4.00
C PHE A 65 -9.34 -1.87 -5.47
N GLU A 66 -9.84 -2.95 -6.06
CA GLU A 66 -10.37 -2.92 -7.43
C GLU A 66 -11.53 -1.93 -7.58
N ARG A 67 -12.41 -1.86 -6.57
CA ARG A 67 -13.57 -0.96 -6.53
C ARG A 67 -13.18 0.48 -6.19
N GLU A 68 -12.42 0.68 -5.11
CA GLU A 68 -12.22 1.99 -4.50
C GLU A 68 -10.77 2.50 -4.57
N GLY A 69 -9.83 1.78 -5.20
CA GLY A 69 -8.40 2.11 -5.24
C GLY A 69 -8.04 3.38 -6.03
N HIS A 70 -9.04 4.11 -6.53
CA HIS A 70 -8.88 5.45 -7.06
C HIS A 70 -8.99 6.54 -5.98
N THR A 71 -9.52 6.20 -4.79
CA THR A 71 -9.73 7.12 -3.65
C THR A 71 -8.58 7.10 -2.64
N PHE A 72 -7.74 6.07 -2.65
CA PHE A 72 -6.58 5.93 -1.77
C PHE A 72 -5.42 5.25 -2.50
N SER A 73 -4.19 5.58 -2.10
CA SER A 73 -2.96 4.95 -2.59
C SER A 73 -1.83 5.23 -1.60
N TYR A 74 -0.65 4.69 -1.90
CA TYR A 74 0.59 5.06 -1.24
C TYR A 74 1.21 6.29 -1.90
N ALA A 75 1.91 7.07 -1.09
CA ALA A 75 2.70 8.19 -1.56
C ALA A 75 4.12 8.06 -1.02
N PHE A 76 5.09 8.14 -1.93
CA PHE A 76 6.50 8.23 -1.59
C PHE A 76 6.90 9.70 -1.42
N PHE A 77 7.61 10.03 -0.35
CA PHE A 77 8.09 11.38 -0.07
C PHE A 77 9.61 11.38 -0.02
N VAL A 78 10.22 12.29 -0.78
CA VAL A 78 11.65 12.59 -0.71
C VAL A 78 11.81 13.87 0.09
N MET A 79 12.57 13.79 1.16
CA MET A 79 12.73 14.85 2.15
C MET A 79 14.20 15.16 2.35
N ARG A 80 14.50 16.43 2.62
CA ARG A 80 15.85 16.90 2.95
C ARG A 80 15.87 17.37 4.39
N ARG A 81 16.86 16.91 5.15
CA ARG A 81 17.19 17.50 6.45
C ARG A 81 17.96 18.80 6.19
N PRO A 82 17.51 19.95 6.74
CA PRO A 82 18.26 21.20 6.67
C PRO A 82 19.63 21.05 7.33
N PRO A 83 20.64 21.81 6.86
CA PRO A 83 21.95 21.83 7.52
C PRO A 83 21.80 22.28 8.98
N ALA A 84 22.64 21.76 9.87
CA ALA A 84 22.63 22.16 11.27
C ALA A 84 23.08 23.63 11.39
N GLY A 85 22.22 24.50 11.94
CA GLY A 85 22.55 25.90 12.23
C GLY A 85 21.94 26.96 11.28
N ALA A 86 20.91 26.60 10.50
CA ALA A 86 20.07 27.58 9.80
C ALA A 86 18.85 27.97 10.64
#